data_AF-A0A853GNW5-F1
#
_entry.id   AF-A0A853GNW5-F1
#
_cell.length_a   1.000
_cell.length_b   1.000
_cell.length_c   1.000
_cell.angle_alpha   90.00
_cell.angle_beta   90.00
_cell.angle_gamma   90.00
#
_symmetry.space_group_name_H-M   'P 1'
#
loop_
_entity.id
_entity.type
_entity.pdbx_description
1 polymer ?
#
loop_
_entity_poly.entity_id
_entity_poly.type
_entity_poly.pdbx_seq_one_letter_code
_entity_poly.pdbx_strand_id
1 'polypeptide(L)'
;MYIAKIRIENFRSFGSGERAFKLSLKPGLTALVGENDAGKTAIIDALRYVLGTRDQEQLRVDETDFHRSSEGHQAEQITIRLIFRDLTKADRSAFAEFLTFEEVDNCRQTCLVLTWSAKRSMMSSSRRFVSPEWRTGANGDGPLLDFGARLLLTATYLRPLRDAERAMRAGRGSRLSQILQHTSEIKHTGVEFDRKNPHYPDPRTLSVLGLGDFVNHLFRESQGIKKAGDKLNDEYLKSLSFAKDLLHARIDVAGSRDDAVRLRQLLEKLELTLSAGADEDSP
;
A
#
# COMPACT_ATOMS: atom_id res chain seq x y z
N MET A 1 -21.49 7.02 7.45
CA MET A 1 -20.63 6.64 8.58
C MET A 1 -19.45 7.60 8.73
N TYR A 2 -19.07 7.97 9.95
CA TYR A 2 -17.87 8.76 10.26
C TYR A 2 -17.21 8.30 11.57
N ILE A 3 -15.92 8.61 11.80
CA ILE A 3 -15.25 8.38 13.09
C ILE A 3 -15.75 9.43 14.07
N ALA A 4 -16.48 9.01 15.10
CA ALA A 4 -17.04 9.89 16.12
C ALA A 4 -16.13 10.03 17.35
N LYS A 5 -15.35 8.99 17.69
CA LYS A 5 -14.39 9.03 18.79
C LYS A 5 -13.11 8.30 18.44
N ILE A 6 -11.99 8.88 18.87
CA ILE A 6 -10.65 8.30 18.80
C ILE A 6 -10.13 8.17 20.23
N ARG A 7 -9.63 7.00 20.60
CA ARG A 7 -8.86 6.78 21.82
C ARG A 7 -7.55 6.07 21.48
N ILE A 8 -6.43 6.65 21.89
CA ILE A 8 -5.10 6.10 21.62
C ILE A 8 -4.39 5.90 22.95
N GLU A 9 -3.89 4.68 23.17
CA GLU A 9 -3.15 4.30 24.36
C GLU A 9 -1.81 3.70 24.01
N ASN A 10 -0.79 4.06 24.80
CA ASN A 10 0.57 3.53 24.73
C ASN A 10 1.26 3.68 23.36
N PHE A 11 0.91 4.71 22.59
CA PHE A 11 1.46 4.98 21.25
C PHE A 11 2.29 6.26 21.25
N ARG A 12 3.59 6.14 21.02
CA ARG A 12 4.56 7.25 20.94
C ARG A 12 4.44 8.21 22.14
N SER A 13 3.92 9.42 21.92
CA SER A 13 3.73 10.44 22.96
C SER A 13 2.53 10.17 23.88
N PHE A 14 1.62 9.27 23.51
CA PHE A 14 0.38 9.01 24.25
C PHE A 14 0.53 7.84 25.21
N GLY A 15 0.28 8.08 26.50
CA GLY A 15 0.29 7.06 27.55
C GLY A 15 -1.04 6.29 27.63
N SER A 16 -1.32 5.66 28.77
CA SER A 16 -2.55 4.93 29.04
C SER A 16 -3.42 5.62 30.10
N GLY A 17 -4.66 5.15 30.26
CA GLY A 17 -5.58 5.64 31.30
C GLY A 17 -5.95 7.12 31.11
N GLU A 18 -5.54 7.96 32.05
CA GLU A 18 -5.74 9.41 31.97
C GLU A 18 -4.77 10.11 31.02
N ARG A 19 -3.63 9.48 30.72
CA ARG A 19 -2.65 9.99 29.72
C ARG A 19 -2.95 9.51 28.31
N ALA A 20 -4.04 8.76 28.12
CA ALA A 20 -4.54 8.35 26.82
C ALA A 20 -5.03 9.54 26.03
N PHE A 21 -4.73 9.58 24.73
CA PHE A 21 -5.33 10.57 23.85
C PHE A 21 -6.79 10.23 23.62
N LYS A 22 -7.68 11.22 23.77
CA LYS A 22 -9.13 11.09 23.56
C LYS A 22 -9.61 12.27 22.73
N LEU A 23 -10.23 12.00 21.58
CA LEU A 23 -10.80 13.03 20.71
C LEU A 23 -12.20 12.64 20.26
N SER A 24 -13.15 13.55 20.44
CA SER A 24 -14.50 13.43 19.86
C SER A 24 -14.58 14.28 18.60
N LEU A 25 -15.14 13.70 17.55
CA LEU A 25 -15.24 14.29 16.21
C LEU A 25 -16.70 14.48 15.83
N LYS A 26 -16.94 15.45 14.95
CA LYS A 26 -18.23 15.69 14.30
C LYS A 26 -18.13 15.26 12.84
N PRO A 27 -19.26 14.97 12.17
CA PRO A 27 -19.27 14.79 10.73
C PRO A 27 -18.69 16.01 10.01
N GLY A 28 -18.01 15.78 8.89
CA GLY A 28 -17.40 16.83 8.06
C GLY A 28 -15.90 16.98 8.26
N LEU A 29 -15.42 18.22 8.21
CA LEU A 29 -13.99 18.54 8.25
C LEU A 29 -13.52 18.77 9.69
N THR A 30 -12.45 18.08 10.09
CA THR A 30 -11.72 18.37 11.33
C THR A 30 -10.31 18.82 11.01
N ALA A 31 -9.93 20.00 11.49
CA ALA A 31 -8.56 20.50 11.41
C ALA A 31 -7.82 20.25 12.74
N LEU A 32 -6.69 19.57 12.69
CA LEU A 32 -5.79 19.39 13.84
C LEU A 32 -4.70 20.47 13.81
N VAL A 33 -4.73 21.38 14.78
CA VAL A 33 -3.79 22.50 14.89
C VAL A 33 -3.02 22.38 16.20
N GLY A 34 -1.74 22.75 16.18
CA GLY A 34 -0.85 22.72 17.34
C GLY A 34 0.60 22.87 16.92
N GLU A 35 1.52 22.89 17.87
CA GLU A 35 2.96 22.97 17.62
C GLU A 35 3.52 21.71 16.95
N ASN A 36 4.71 21.82 16.35
CA ASN A 36 5.44 20.64 15.89
C ASN A 36 5.69 19.69 17.07
N ASP A 37 5.67 18.39 16.79
CA ASP A 37 5.86 17.33 17.80
C ASP A 37 4.79 17.25 18.91
N ALA A 38 3.71 18.03 18.82
CA ALA A 38 2.55 17.93 19.72
C ALA A 38 1.71 16.65 19.53
N GLY A 39 2.18 15.67 18.76
CA GLY A 39 1.48 14.39 18.52
C GLY A 39 0.48 14.37 17.36
N LYS A 40 0.36 15.45 16.57
CA LYS A 40 -0.54 15.49 15.40
C LYS A 40 -0.28 14.36 14.40
N THR A 41 0.99 14.16 14.04
CA THR A 41 1.40 13.07 13.15
C THR A 41 1.12 11.70 13.77
N ALA A 42 1.29 11.56 15.09
CA ALA A 42 0.97 10.31 15.79
C ALA A 42 -0.54 9.99 15.73
N ILE A 43 -1.43 10.98 15.79
CA ILE A 43 -2.87 10.76 15.61
C ILE A 43 -3.16 10.22 14.20
N ILE A 44 -2.56 10.83 13.16
CA ILE A 44 -2.76 10.40 11.78
C ILE A 44 -2.19 9.00 11.53
N ASP A 45 -1.00 8.71 12.03
CA ASP A 45 -0.40 7.38 11.91
C ASP A 45 -1.21 6.31 12.66
N ALA A 46 -1.75 6.64 13.84
CA ALA A 46 -2.66 5.75 14.56
C ALA A 46 -3.91 5.41 13.71
N LEU A 47 -4.52 6.41 13.06
CA LEU A 47 -5.63 6.16 12.13
C LEU A 47 -5.22 5.28 10.96
N ARG A 48 -4.03 5.52 10.38
CA ARG A 48 -3.51 4.71 9.27
C ARG A 48 -3.25 3.24 9.70
N TYR A 49 -2.78 2.98 10.92
CA TYR A 49 -2.65 1.61 11.44
C TYR A 49 -4.00 0.87 11.51
N VAL A 50 -5.05 1.56 11.99
CA VAL A 50 -6.36 0.91 12.16
C VAL A 50 -7.09 0.73 10.83
N LEU A 51 -7.13 1.77 9.99
CA LEU A 51 -7.94 1.78 8.78
C LEU A 51 -7.21 1.18 7.57
N GLY A 52 -5.88 1.24 7.57
CA GLY A 52 -5.08 1.08 6.36
C GLY A 52 -5.34 2.21 5.36
N THR A 53 -4.60 2.17 4.26
CA THR A 53 -4.70 3.16 3.19
C THR A 53 -4.92 2.50 1.84
N ARG A 54 -5.66 3.18 0.96
CA ARG A 54 -5.98 2.65 -0.39
C ARG A 54 -4.77 2.49 -1.30
N ASP A 55 -3.69 3.21 -1.05
CA ASP A 55 -2.41 3.05 -1.77
C ASP A 55 -1.61 1.82 -1.31
N GLN A 56 -2.19 0.98 -0.43
CA GLN A 56 -1.60 -0.26 0.08
C GLN A 56 -0.24 -0.06 0.76
N GLU A 57 0.02 1.15 1.25
CA GLU A 57 1.20 1.41 2.06
C GLU A 57 1.08 0.64 3.38
N GLN A 58 1.90 -0.39 3.53
CA GLN A 58 1.90 -1.20 4.74
C GLN A 58 2.75 -0.53 5.81
N LEU A 59 2.11 0.24 6.70
CA LEU A 59 2.74 0.67 7.94
C LEU A 59 3.07 -0.55 8.79
N ARG A 60 4.33 -0.68 9.15
CA ARG A 60 4.79 -1.68 10.11
C ARG A 60 4.89 -1.01 11.48
N VAL A 61 4.55 -1.76 12.51
CA VAL A 61 4.75 -1.31 13.90
C VAL A 61 6.24 -1.41 14.18
N ASP A 62 6.80 -0.34 14.72
CA ASP A 62 8.20 -0.24 15.13
C ASP A 62 8.33 -0.29 16.67
N GLU A 63 9.53 -0.58 17.19
CA GLU A 63 9.78 -0.50 18.63
C GLU A 63 9.55 0.91 19.15
N THR A 64 9.90 1.93 18.36
CA THR A 64 9.74 3.35 18.72
C THR A 64 8.27 3.80 18.79
N ASP A 65 7.33 3.02 18.27
CA ASP A 65 5.90 3.32 18.37
C ASP A 65 5.32 3.03 19.76
N PHE A 66 5.98 2.17 20.57
CA PHE A 66 5.53 1.88 21.93
C PHE A 66 5.93 3.01 22.87
N HIS A 67 4.93 3.61 23.54
CA HIS A 67 5.14 4.69 24.49
C HIS A 67 6.14 4.31 25.58
N ARG A 68 7.02 5.26 25.92
CA ARG A 68 7.94 5.16 27.06
C ARG A 68 7.46 6.10 28.16
N SER A 69 7.23 5.54 29.34
CA SER A 69 6.91 6.34 30.52
C SER A 69 8.10 7.21 30.92
N SER A 70 7.83 8.21 31.77
CA SER A 70 8.87 9.05 32.38
C SER A 70 9.91 8.26 33.19
N GLU A 71 9.55 7.05 33.64
CA GLU A 71 10.40 6.14 34.39
C GLU A 71 11.24 5.22 33.47
N GLY A 72 11.13 5.39 32.15
CA GLY A 72 11.86 4.60 31.15
C GLY A 72 11.20 3.27 30.79
N HIS A 73 10.07 2.91 31.42
CA HIS A 73 9.33 1.70 31.09
C HIS A 73 8.63 1.85 29.75
N GLN A 74 8.97 0.98 28.80
CA GLN A 74 8.34 0.95 27.49
C GLN A 74 7.13 0.01 27.51
N ALA A 75 5.99 0.51 27.03
CA ALA A 75 4.73 -0.23 26.99
C ALA A 75 4.83 -1.55 26.20
N GLU A 76 4.06 -2.54 26.62
CA GLU A 76 4.02 -3.88 26.01
C GLU A 76 2.96 -3.98 24.91
N GLN A 77 1.94 -3.13 24.95
CA GLN A 77 0.83 -3.16 24.01
C GLN A 77 0.38 -1.74 23.66
N ILE A 78 0.25 -1.47 22.37
CA ILE A 78 -0.45 -0.30 21.82
C ILE A 78 -1.92 -0.66 21.65
N THR A 79 -2.82 0.24 22.00
CA THR A 79 -4.26 0.08 21.76
C THR A 79 -4.83 1.35 21.12
N ILE A 80 -5.47 1.20 19.96
CA ILE A 80 -6.13 2.30 19.25
C ILE A 80 -7.59 1.91 19.06
N ARG A 81 -8.51 2.68 19.65
CA ARG A 81 -9.96 2.45 19.54
C ARG A 81 -10.62 3.58 18.76
N LEU A 82 -11.35 3.20 17.72
CA LEU A 82 -12.19 4.08 16.91
C LEU A 82 -13.65 3.70 17.09
N ILE A 83 -14.51 4.70 17.26
CA ILE A 83 -15.97 4.50 17.29
C ILE A 83 -16.56 5.21 16.10
N PHE A 84 -17.26 4.46 15.26
CA PHE A 84 -17.97 4.98 14.10
C PHE A 84 -19.45 5.10 14.38
N ARG A 85 -20.05 6.21 13.92
CA ARG A 85 -21.47 6.52 14.06
C ARG A 85 -22.07 6.92 12.72
N ASP A 86 -23.39 7.10 12.74
CA ASP A 86 -24.20 7.48 11.58
C ASP A 86 -23.99 6.50 10.42
N LEU A 87 -24.13 5.22 10.75
CA LEU A 87 -24.02 4.13 9.78
C LEU A 87 -25.24 4.15 8.86
N THR A 88 -25.01 4.12 7.55
CA THR A 88 -26.09 3.98 6.57
C THR A 88 -26.68 2.56 6.61
N LYS A 89 -27.81 2.34 5.91
CA LYS A 89 -28.37 0.98 5.78
C LYS A 89 -27.38 0.00 5.13
N ALA A 90 -26.62 0.47 4.14
CA ALA A 90 -25.58 -0.33 3.49
C ALA A 90 -24.44 -0.67 4.45
N ASP A 91 -23.96 0.32 5.22
CA ASP A 91 -22.92 0.10 6.24
C ASP A 91 -23.38 -0.95 7.27
N ARG A 92 -24.61 -0.82 7.78
CA ARG A 92 -25.15 -1.78 8.76
C ARG A 92 -25.25 -3.20 8.20
N SER A 93 -25.57 -3.34 6.92
CA SER A 93 -25.60 -4.64 6.25
C SER A 93 -24.19 -5.21 6.09
N ALA A 94 -23.23 -4.39 5.68
CA ALA A 94 -21.85 -4.81 5.45
C ALA A 94 -21.11 -5.20 6.74
N PHE A 95 -21.45 -4.56 7.86
CA PHE A 95 -20.80 -4.79 9.15
C PHE A 95 -21.69 -5.51 10.17
N ALA A 96 -22.77 -6.18 9.74
CA ALA A 96 -23.82 -6.70 10.62
C ALA A 96 -23.28 -7.56 11.79
N GLU A 97 -22.24 -8.35 11.55
CA GLU A 97 -21.60 -9.24 12.54
C GLU A 97 -20.69 -8.50 13.54
N PHE A 98 -20.39 -7.23 13.29
CA PHE A 98 -19.41 -6.43 14.01
C PHE A 98 -20.01 -5.24 14.76
N LEU A 99 -21.31 -4.97 14.58
CA LEU A 99 -21.97 -3.84 15.19
C LEU A 99 -22.16 -4.03 16.69
N THR A 100 -22.11 -2.90 17.40
CA THR A 100 -22.46 -2.75 18.81
C THR A 100 -23.68 -1.86 18.90
N PHE A 101 -24.40 -1.95 20.02
CA PHE A 101 -25.48 -1.03 20.34
C PHE A 101 -25.03 -0.08 21.45
N GLU A 102 -25.29 1.20 21.26
CA GLU A 102 -25.18 2.23 22.29
C GLU A 102 -26.55 2.85 22.54
N GLU A 103 -26.82 3.20 23.79
CA GLU A 103 -27.97 4.04 24.12
C GLU A 103 -27.55 5.50 24.04
N VAL A 104 -28.22 6.25 23.18
CA VAL A 104 -28.06 7.70 23.03
C VAL A 104 -29.46 8.29 23.07
N ASP A 105 -29.72 9.20 24.01
CA ASP A 105 -31.02 9.86 24.19
C ASP A 105 -32.21 8.88 24.30
N ASN A 106 -32.06 7.82 25.10
CA ASN A 106 -33.03 6.72 25.25
C ASN A 106 -33.37 5.97 23.95
N CYS A 107 -32.60 6.18 22.89
CA CYS A 107 -32.73 5.48 21.62
C CYS A 107 -31.53 4.54 21.42
N ARG A 108 -31.82 3.27 21.14
CA ARG A 108 -30.78 2.28 20.85
C ARG A 108 -30.26 2.48 19.43
N GLN A 109 -29.03 2.97 19.31
CA GLN A 109 -28.38 3.20 18.02
C GLN A 109 -27.26 2.17 17.79
N THR A 110 -27.11 1.74 16.54
CA THR A 110 -25.99 0.88 16.15
C THR A 110 -24.74 1.73 15.93
N CYS A 111 -23.61 1.29 16.47
CA CYS A 111 -22.29 1.86 16.21
C CYS A 111 -21.30 0.74 15.86
N LEU A 112 -20.22 1.07 15.15
CA LEU A 112 -19.11 0.15 14.94
C LEU A 112 -17.96 0.60 15.86
N VAL A 113 -17.63 -0.23 16.84
CA VAL A 113 -16.50 -0.01 17.75
C VAL A 113 -15.37 -0.91 17.27
N LEU A 114 -14.26 -0.30 16.83
CA LEU A 114 -13.09 -1.00 16.33
C LEU A 114 -11.91 -0.76 17.27
N THR A 115 -11.33 -1.83 17.79
CA THR A 115 -10.12 -1.78 18.63
C THR A 115 -9.00 -2.50 17.89
N TRP A 116 -7.97 -1.74 17.55
CA TRP A 116 -6.71 -2.25 17.05
C TRP A 116 -5.71 -2.40 18.18
N SER A 117 -4.99 -3.51 18.23
CA SER A 117 -3.93 -3.73 19.21
C SER A 117 -2.70 -4.38 18.59
N ALA A 118 -1.53 -3.95 19.07
CA ALA A 118 -0.25 -4.54 18.70
C ALA A 118 0.57 -4.80 19.97
N LYS A 119 1.04 -6.03 20.13
CA LYS A 119 1.86 -6.46 21.27
C LYS A 119 3.32 -6.55 20.88
N ARG A 120 4.19 -6.05 21.74
CA ARG A 120 5.64 -6.19 21.60
C ARG A 120 6.00 -7.67 21.76
N SER A 121 6.83 -8.20 20.87
CA SER A 121 7.39 -9.55 21.06
C SER A 121 8.51 -9.48 22.09
N MET A 122 8.44 -10.30 23.12
CA MET A 122 9.51 -10.44 24.12
C MET A 122 10.50 -11.56 23.76
N MET A 123 10.30 -12.28 22.64
CA MET A 123 11.13 -13.40 22.21
C MET A 123 12.14 -13.00 21.13
N SER A 124 13.38 -13.46 21.28
CA SER A 124 14.54 -13.27 20.39
C SER A 124 14.46 -13.98 19.03
N SER A 125 13.26 -14.37 18.59
CA SER A 125 13.07 -14.95 17.26
C SER A 125 12.95 -13.85 16.20
N SER A 126 13.30 -14.16 14.95
CA SER A 126 13.43 -13.23 13.82
C SER A 126 12.21 -12.30 13.55
N ARG A 127 11.05 -12.55 14.21
CA ARG A 127 9.90 -11.63 14.21
C ARG A 127 9.87 -10.83 15.53
N ARG A 128 10.32 -9.58 15.46
CA ARG A 128 10.30 -8.64 16.60
C ARG A 128 8.91 -8.20 17.07
N PHE A 129 7.84 -8.54 16.34
CA PHE A 129 6.47 -8.11 16.65
C PHE A 129 5.44 -9.20 16.40
N VAL A 130 4.39 -9.21 17.24
CA VAL A 130 3.18 -10.01 17.01
C VAL A 130 2.32 -9.27 15.98
N SER A 131 1.72 -10.01 15.04
CA SER A 131 0.77 -9.44 14.08
C SER A 131 -0.33 -8.68 14.81
N PRO A 132 -0.65 -7.44 14.40
CA PRO A 132 -1.72 -6.69 15.04
C PRO A 132 -3.09 -7.37 14.92
N GLU A 133 -3.96 -7.10 15.88
CA GLU A 133 -5.33 -7.63 15.92
C GLU A 133 -6.34 -6.50 15.75
N TRP A 134 -7.45 -6.80 15.07
CA TRP A 134 -8.60 -5.90 14.92
C TRP A 134 -9.81 -6.59 15.55
N ARG A 135 -10.24 -6.10 16.70
CA ARG A 135 -11.42 -6.61 17.41
C ARG A 135 -12.54 -5.60 17.43
N THR A 136 -13.77 -6.08 17.48
CA THR A 136 -14.96 -5.25 17.56
C THR A 136 -15.62 -5.35 18.93
N GLY A 137 -16.78 -4.72 19.13
CA GLY A 137 -17.50 -4.75 20.40
C GLY A 137 -17.21 -3.55 21.31
N ALA A 138 -18.15 -3.22 22.20
CA ALA A 138 -18.07 -2.08 23.12
C ALA A 138 -16.77 -2.04 23.93
N ASN A 139 -16.30 -3.22 24.36
CA ASN A 139 -15.09 -3.37 25.18
C ASN A 139 -13.86 -3.81 24.38
N GLY A 140 -13.99 -4.04 23.06
CA GLY A 140 -12.90 -4.56 22.22
C GLY A 140 -12.64 -6.06 22.40
N ASP A 141 -13.62 -6.79 22.93
CA ASP A 141 -13.61 -8.22 23.23
C ASP A 141 -14.49 -9.05 22.27
N GLY A 142 -15.11 -8.40 21.29
CA GLY A 142 -15.93 -9.02 20.26
C GLY A 142 -15.12 -9.75 19.18
N PRO A 143 -15.79 -10.15 18.07
CA PRO A 143 -15.16 -10.93 17.01
C PRO A 143 -14.01 -10.16 16.33
N LEU A 144 -13.10 -10.92 15.71
CA LEU A 144 -12.05 -10.36 14.87
C LEU A 144 -12.68 -9.82 13.59
N LEU A 145 -12.33 -8.58 13.23
CA LEU A 145 -12.77 -7.99 11.97
C LEU A 145 -12.10 -8.74 10.81
N ASP A 146 -12.88 -9.28 9.88
CA ASP A 146 -12.35 -10.02 8.73
C ASP A 146 -11.65 -9.10 7.71
N PHE A 147 -10.97 -9.69 6.73
CA PHE A 147 -10.22 -8.93 5.72
C PHE A 147 -11.12 -8.10 4.79
N GLY A 148 -12.29 -8.61 4.40
CA GLY A 148 -13.23 -7.92 3.52
C GLY A 148 -13.80 -6.67 4.19
N ALA A 149 -14.23 -6.79 5.44
CA ALA A 149 -14.70 -5.69 6.26
C ALA A 149 -13.60 -4.65 6.51
N ARG A 150 -12.34 -5.06 6.73
CA ARG A 150 -11.21 -4.13 6.80
C ARG A 150 -11.02 -3.34 5.51
N LEU A 151 -11.14 -3.99 4.34
CA LEU A 151 -11.00 -3.32 3.05
C LEU A 151 -12.05 -2.22 2.86
N LEU A 152 -13.28 -2.44 3.33
CA LEU A 152 -14.35 -1.43 3.29
C LEU A 152 -14.06 -0.19 4.16
N LEU A 153 -13.22 -0.32 5.19
CA LEU A 153 -12.81 0.79 6.06
C LEU A 153 -11.58 1.56 5.57
N THR A 154 -10.94 1.12 4.48
CA THR A 154 -9.70 1.75 3.99
C THR A 154 -9.87 3.22 3.67
N ALA A 155 -9.02 4.03 4.29
CA ALA A 155 -9.04 5.48 4.13
C ALA A 155 -8.17 5.93 2.95
N THR A 156 -8.50 7.09 2.39
CA THR A 156 -7.60 7.81 1.49
C THR A 156 -6.70 8.70 2.31
N TYR A 157 -5.40 8.40 2.34
CA TYR A 157 -4.40 9.24 2.98
C TYR A 157 -3.69 10.10 1.92
N LEU A 158 -3.75 11.42 2.08
CA LEU A 158 -3.05 12.35 1.22
C LEU A 158 -1.76 12.77 1.92
N ARG A 159 -0.62 12.37 1.35
CA ARG A 159 0.70 12.75 1.85
C ARG A 159 0.92 14.27 1.69
N PRO A 160 1.77 14.88 2.53
CA PRO A 160 2.19 16.25 2.32
C PRO A 160 2.70 16.46 0.89
N LEU A 161 2.34 17.58 0.25
CA LEU A 161 2.72 17.85 -1.15
C LEU A 161 4.24 17.89 -1.36
N ARG A 162 5.02 18.19 -0.32
CA ARG A 162 6.48 18.07 -0.36
C ARG A 162 6.96 16.66 -0.70
N ASP A 163 6.21 15.64 -0.28
CA ASP A 163 6.51 14.25 -0.61
C ASP A 163 5.92 13.83 -1.97
N ALA A 164 5.17 14.71 -2.66
CA ALA A 164 4.56 14.38 -3.95
C ALA A 164 5.61 14.12 -5.03
N GLU A 165 6.70 14.90 -5.06
CA GLU A 165 7.83 14.66 -5.97
C GLU A 165 8.40 13.25 -5.72
N ARG A 166 8.73 12.94 -4.46
CA ARG A 166 9.23 11.61 -4.07
C ARG A 166 8.23 10.50 -4.37
N ALA A 167 6.94 10.73 -4.17
CA ALA A 167 5.87 9.78 -4.43
C ALA A 167 5.65 9.52 -5.93
N MET A 168 5.96 10.49 -6.79
CA MET A 168 5.83 10.39 -8.24
C MET A 168 7.09 9.89 -8.93
N ARG A 169 8.21 9.68 -8.20
CA ARG A 169 9.43 9.07 -8.74
C ARG A 169 9.16 7.71 -9.35
N ALA A 170 9.98 7.34 -10.33
CA ALA A 170 10.00 5.99 -10.88
C ALA A 170 10.28 4.96 -9.78
N GLY A 171 9.57 3.84 -9.81
CA GLY A 171 9.73 2.74 -8.88
C GLY A 171 8.44 2.01 -8.55
N ARG A 172 8.57 0.93 -7.79
CA ARG A 172 7.43 0.12 -7.34
C ARG A 172 6.47 0.95 -6.50
N GLY A 173 5.20 0.93 -6.87
CA GLY A 173 4.16 1.70 -6.17
C GLY A 173 4.25 3.21 -6.41
N SER A 174 4.92 3.65 -7.48
CA SER A 174 4.93 5.05 -7.92
C SER A 174 3.50 5.57 -8.05
N ARG A 175 3.24 6.78 -7.52
CA ARG A 175 1.93 7.40 -7.64
C ARG A 175 1.64 7.80 -9.08
N LEU A 176 2.67 8.19 -9.83
CA LEU A 176 2.56 8.48 -11.25
C LEU A 176 2.09 7.24 -12.02
N SER A 177 2.72 6.08 -11.77
CA SER A 177 2.35 4.84 -12.45
C SER A 177 0.91 4.41 -12.13
N GLN A 178 0.47 4.56 -10.87
CA GLN A 178 -0.91 4.30 -10.47
C GLN A 178 -1.92 5.21 -11.20
N ILE A 179 -1.60 6.49 -11.37
CA ILE A 179 -2.46 7.43 -12.10
C ILE A 179 -2.51 7.04 -13.59
N LEU A 180 -1.35 6.91 -14.22
CA LEU A 180 -1.22 6.56 -15.64
C LEU A 180 -1.87 5.22 -15.97
N GLN A 181 -1.82 4.25 -15.04
CA GLN A 181 -2.47 2.94 -15.21
C GLN A 181 -3.98 3.05 -15.38
N HIS A 182 -4.62 4.14 -14.93
CA HIS A 182 -6.06 4.37 -15.07
C HIS A 182 -6.42 5.47 -16.07
N THR A 183 -5.43 6.08 -16.73
CA THR A 183 -5.61 7.13 -17.73
C THR A 183 -6.01 6.56 -19.09
N SER A 184 -7.04 7.12 -19.71
CA SER A 184 -7.59 6.68 -21.00
C SER A 184 -6.55 6.68 -22.12
N GLU A 185 -5.74 7.72 -22.17
CA GLU A 185 -4.71 7.99 -23.17
C GLU A 185 -3.62 6.92 -23.11
N ILE A 186 -3.32 6.39 -21.94
CA ILE A 186 -2.34 5.31 -21.76
C ILE A 186 -2.92 3.95 -22.17
N LYS A 187 -4.21 3.72 -21.89
CA LYS A 187 -4.87 2.44 -22.15
C LYS A 187 -5.29 2.24 -23.60
N HIS A 188 -5.74 3.31 -24.25
CA HIS A 188 -6.48 3.19 -25.52
C HIS A 188 -5.76 3.83 -26.70
N THR A 189 -4.55 4.37 -26.51
CA THR A 189 -3.76 4.94 -27.60
C THR A 189 -2.73 3.94 -28.11
N GLY A 190 -2.68 3.77 -29.43
CA GLY A 190 -1.71 2.92 -30.13
C GLY A 190 -2.16 1.46 -30.27
N VAL A 191 -1.37 0.68 -31.01
CA VAL A 191 -1.64 -0.73 -31.32
C VAL A 191 -0.70 -1.68 -30.59
N GLU A 192 -1.10 -2.94 -30.44
CA GLU A 192 -0.25 -3.99 -29.88
C GLU A 192 0.89 -4.37 -30.84
N PHE A 193 1.97 -4.91 -30.29
CA PHE A 193 3.09 -5.41 -31.07
C PHE A 193 2.79 -6.82 -31.62
N ASP A 194 2.71 -6.96 -32.94
CA ASP A 194 2.60 -8.26 -33.61
C ASP A 194 3.98 -8.82 -33.99
N ARG A 195 4.42 -9.85 -33.27
CA ARG A 195 5.67 -10.56 -33.53
C ARG A 195 5.68 -11.32 -34.87
N LYS A 196 4.52 -11.66 -35.43
CA LYS A 196 4.43 -12.41 -36.69
C LYS A 196 4.63 -11.53 -37.92
N ASN A 197 4.53 -10.21 -37.74
CA ASN A 197 4.75 -9.28 -38.82
C ASN A 197 6.23 -9.30 -39.24
N PRO A 198 6.56 -9.58 -40.51
CA PRO A 198 7.94 -9.60 -40.97
C PRO A 198 8.59 -8.22 -40.99
N HIS A 199 7.80 -7.14 -40.90
CA HIS A 199 8.31 -5.77 -40.84
C HIS A 199 8.24 -5.21 -39.43
N TYR A 200 9.31 -4.55 -39.02
CA TYR A 200 9.32 -3.81 -37.76
C TYR A 200 8.28 -2.69 -37.79
N PRO A 201 7.39 -2.60 -36.78
CA PRO A 201 6.43 -1.52 -36.70
C PRO A 201 7.13 -0.20 -36.39
N ASP A 202 6.49 0.92 -36.75
CA ASP A 202 6.91 2.24 -36.25
C ASP A 202 6.62 2.30 -34.74
N PRO A 203 7.63 2.44 -33.86
CA PRO A 203 7.44 2.50 -32.41
C PRO A 203 6.45 3.58 -31.97
N ARG A 204 6.30 4.66 -32.73
CA ARG A 204 5.39 5.78 -32.42
C ARG A 204 3.91 5.40 -32.50
N THR A 205 3.60 4.30 -33.20
CA THR A 205 2.23 3.81 -33.39
C THR A 205 1.83 2.78 -32.34
N LEU A 206 2.80 2.23 -31.60
CA LEU A 206 2.56 1.21 -30.61
C LEU A 206 1.98 1.80 -29.33
N SER A 207 1.10 1.04 -28.68
CA SER A 207 0.66 1.34 -27.31
C SER A 207 1.84 1.21 -26.34
N VAL A 208 1.69 1.72 -25.11
CA VAL A 208 2.75 1.57 -24.09
C VAL A 208 3.09 0.09 -23.85
N LEU A 209 2.07 -0.78 -23.84
CA LEU A 209 2.27 -2.22 -23.73
C LEU A 209 2.94 -2.80 -24.98
N GLY A 210 2.51 -2.38 -26.17
CA GLY A 210 3.12 -2.78 -27.45
C GLY A 210 4.59 -2.37 -27.54
N LEU A 211 4.95 -1.16 -27.11
CA LEU A 211 6.34 -0.70 -26.98
C LEU A 211 7.14 -1.60 -26.05
N GLY A 212 6.57 -1.95 -24.90
CA GLY A 212 7.21 -2.88 -23.96
C GLY A 212 7.48 -4.25 -24.60
N ASP A 213 6.50 -4.80 -25.32
CA ASP A 213 6.62 -6.10 -25.98
C ASP A 213 7.60 -6.07 -27.16
N PHE A 214 7.61 -4.96 -27.91
CA PHE A 214 8.58 -4.72 -28.95
C PHE A 214 10.01 -4.64 -28.40
N VAL A 215 10.23 -3.88 -27.33
CA VAL A 215 11.52 -3.81 -26.63
C VAL A 215 11.95 -5.19 -26.09
N ASN A 216 11.02 -5.96 -25.52
CA ASN A 216 11.29 -7.32 -25.06
C ASN A 216 11.71 -8.25 -26.21
N HIS A 217 11.09 -8.10 -27.38
CA HIS A 217 11.50 -8.81 -28.58
C HIS A 217 12.92 -8.42 -29.02
N LEU A 218 13.24 -7.12 -29.06
CA LEU A 218 14.60 -6.65 -29.40
C LEU A 218 15.66 -7.14 -28.39
N PHE A 219 15.34 -7.20 -27.09
CA PHE A 219 16.24 -7.77 -26.10
C PHE A 219 16.56 -9.25 -26.40
N ARG A 220 15.58 -10.05 -26.81
CA ARG A 220 15.82 -11.45 -27.23
C ARG A 220 16.68 -11.56 -28.48
N GLU A 221 16.60 -10.56 -29.37
CA GLU A 221 17.38 -10.56 -30.60
C GLU A 221 18.81 -10.06 -30.41
N SER A 222 19.07 -9.36 -29.31
CA SER A 222 20.38 -8.83 -28.95
C SER A 222 21.46 -9.90 -28.99
N GLN A 223 22.52 -9.62 -29.73
CA GLN A 223 23.67 -10.50 -29.89
C GLN A 223 24.33 -10.85 -28.55
N GLY A 224 24.42 -9.89 -27.62
CA GLY A 224 25.00 -10.12 -26.30
C GLY A 224 24.20 -11.13 -25.49
N ILE A 225 22.87 -11.01 -25.52
CA ILE A 225 21.96 -11.92 -24.79
C ILE A 225 21.97 -13.31 -25.42
N LYS A 226 21.94 -13.41 -26.75
CA LYS A 226 22.05 -14.69 -27.48
C LYS A 226 23.35 -15.42 -27.16
N LYS A 227 24.51 -14.76 -27.33
CA LYS A 227 25.82 -15.35 -27.02
C LYS A 227 25.95 -15.77 -25.56
N ALA A 228 25.42 -14.99 -24.63
CA ALA A 228 25.42 -15.35 -23.22
C ALA A 228 24.54 -16.59 -22.94
N GLY A 229 23.37 -16.67 -23.60
CA GLY A 229 22.49 -17.83 -23.53
C GLY A 229 23.10 -19.09 -24.13
N ASP A 230 23.73 -18.97 -25.31
CA ASP A 230 24.43 -20.08 -25.97
C ASP A 230 25.57 -20.58 -25.10
N LYS A 231 26.40 -19.67 -24.57
CA LYS A 231 27.47 -20.01 -23.63
C LYS A 231 26.95 -20.75 -22.38
N LEU A 232 25.86 -20.25 -21.78
CA LEU A 232 25.23 -20.89 -20.62
C LEU A 232 24.78 -22.33 -20.93
N ASN A 233 24.16 -22.52 -22.10
CA ASN A 233 23.66 -23.82 -22.52
C ASN A 233 24.80 -24.79 -22.88
N ASP A 234 25.76 -24.34 -23.68
CA ASP A 234 26.80 -25.19 -24.27
C ASP A 234 27.92 -25.54 -23.28
N GLU A 235 28.37 -24.57 -22.47
CA GLU A 235 29.51 -24.77 -21.57
C GLU A 235 29.09 -25.30 -20.19
N TYR A 236 27.91 -24.91 -19.69
CA TYR A 236 27.51 -25.23 -18.31
C TYR A 236 26.36 -26.23 -18.25
N LEU A 237 25.22 -25.95 -18.90
CA LEU A 237 24.02 -26.79 -18.72
C LEU A 237 24.11 -28.13 -19.42
N LYS A 238 24.87 -28.23 -20.52
CA LYS A 238 25.07 -29.48 -21.24
C LYS A 238 25.77 -30.55 -20.40
N SER A 239 26.76 -30.17 -19.58
CA SER A 239 27.46 -31.11 -18.68
C SER A 239 26.65 -31.49 -17.44
N LEU A 240 25.69 -30.63 -17.06
CA LEU A 240 24.77 -30.84 -15.94
C LEU A 240 23.45 -31.53 -16.34
N SER A 241 23.23 -31.75 -17.64
CA SER A 241 22.04 -32.41 -18.16
C SER A 241 22.16 -33.93 -18.07
N PHE A 242 21.08 -34.60 -17.65
CA PHE A 242 21.04 -36.06 -17.64
C PHE A 242 20.57 -36.60 -18.99
N ALA A 243 20.86 -37.86 -19.31
CA ALA A 243 20.54 -38.49 -20.60
C ALA A 243 19.06 -38.44 -20.99
N LYS A 244 18.14 -38.18 -20.04
CA LYS A 244 16.69 -38.04 -20.27
C LYS A 244 16.13 -36.68 -19.85
N ASP A 245 16.96 -35.77 -19.37
CA ASP A 245 16.53 -34.45 -18.90
C ASP A 245 17.55 -33.39 -19.29
N LEU A 246 17.32 -32.81 -20.47
CA LEU A 246 18.16 -31.77 -21.06
C LEU A 246 17.74 -30.42 -20.49
N LEU A 247 18.65 -29.79 -19.74
CA LEU A 247 18.46 -28.44 -19.23
C LEU A 247 18.73 -27.43 -20.34
N HIS A 248 17.75 -26.57 -20.62
CA HIS A 248 17.87 -25.49 -21.59
C HIS A 248 17.44 -24.18 -20.96
N ALA A 249 18.38 -23.27 -20.75
CA ALA A 249 18.10 -21.93 -20.24
C ALA A 249 17.72 -20.97 -21.38
N ARG A 250 16.87 -20.01 -21.04
CA ARG A 250 16.55 -18.85 -21.88
C ARG A 250 16.63 -17.60 -21.01
N ILE A 251 17.28 -16.57 -21.53
CA ILE A 251 17.38 -15.25 -20.87
C ILE A 251 16.28 -14.37 -21.46
N ASP A 252 15.33 -13.98 -20.61
CA ASP A 252 14.19 -13.14 -20.98
C ASP A 252 14.03 -11.98 -19.99
N VAL A 253 13.36 -10.91 -20.44
CA VAL A 253 12.93 -9.84 -19.53
C VAL A 253 11.87 -10.40 -18.59
N ALA A 254 12.09 -10.26 -17.28
CA ALA A 254 11.13 -10.68 -16.28
C ALA A 254 9.80 -9.94 -16.45
N GLY A 255 8.73 -10.69 -16.68
CA GLY A 255 7.39 -10.14 -16.92
C GLY A 255 6.29 -11.11 -16.50
N SER A 256 5.13 -10.54 -16.14
CA SER A 256 3.91 -11.31 -15.90
C SER A 256 3.25 -11.69 -17.23
N ARG A 257 2.41 -12.74 -17.24
CA ARG A 257 1.49 -12.99 -18.38
C ARG A 257 0.29 -12.05 -18.40
N ASP A 258 0.04 -11.37 -17.29
CA ASP A 258 -1.06 -10.43 -17.11
C ASP A 258 -0.67 -9.02 -17.62
N ASP A 259 -1.42 -8.53 -18.61
CA ASP A 259 -1.26 -7.24 -19.26
C ASP A 259 -1.35 -6.08 -18.27
N ALA A 260 -2.24 -6.15 -17.28
CA ALA A 260 -2.38 -5.11 -16.27
C ALA A 260 -1.13 -5.01 -15.40
N VAL A 261 -0.51 -6.15 -15.09
CA VAL A 261 0.74 -6.20 -14.33
C VAL A 261 1.92 -5.72 -15.18
N ARG A 262 2.01 -6.13 -16.45
CA ARG A 262 3.05 -5.69 -17.39
C ARG A 262 2.99 -4.18 -17.63
N LEU A 263 1.80 -3.65 -17.93
CA LEU A 263 1.57 -2.21 -18.11
C LEU A 263 2.03 -1.45 -16.87
N ARG A 264 1.62 -1.88 -15.67
CA ARG A 264 2.08 -1.25 -14.43
C ARG A 264 3.60 -1.24 -14.30
N GLN A 265 4.28 -2.37 -14.57
CA GLN A 265 5.75 -2.46 -14.49
C GLN A 265 6.45 -1.53 -15.48
N LEU A 266 5.88 -1.29 -16.65
CA LEU A 266 6.40 -0.31 -17.62
C LEU A 266 6.21 1.11 -17.10
N LEU A 267 5.03 1.43 -16.61
CA LEU A 267 4.72 2.75 -16.06
C LEU A 267 5.53 3.08 -14.80
N GLU A 268 5.92 2.08 -14.01
CA GLU A 268 6.82 2.24 -12.87
C GLU A 268 8.24 2.67 -13.26
N LYS A 269 8.61 2.63 -14.55
CA LYS A 269 9.90 3.14 -15.04
C LYS A 269 9.84 4.61 -15.48
N LEU A 270 8.64 5.19 -15.57
CA LEU A 270 8.46 6.58 -15.96
C LEU A 270 8.70 7.51 -14.77
N GLU A 271 9.32 8.65 -15.03
CA GLU A 271 9.56 9.70 -14.06
C GLU A 271 8.97 11.02 -14.58
N LEU A 272 8.39 11.80 -13.68
CA LEU A 272 7.91 13.15 -13.97
C LEU A 272 8.96 14.15 -13.51
N THR A 273 9.55 14.89 -14.45
CA THR A 273 10.42 16.02 -14.17
C THR A 273 9.65 17.32 -14.40
N LEU A 274 9.70 18.23 -13.42
CA LEU A 274 9.12 19.56 -13.54
C LEU A 274 10.25 20.55 -13.82
N SER A 275 10.33 21.06 -15.04
CA SER A 275 11.20 22.21 -15.36
C SER A 275 10.38 23.50 -15.23
N ALA A 276 10.96 24.52 -14.59
CA ALA A 276 10.38 25.85 -14.61
C ALA A 276 10.59 26.44 -16.00
N GLY A 277 9.56 26.36 -16.84
CA GLY A 277 9.36 27.10 -18.10
C GLY A 277 10.59 27.43 -18.97
N ALA A 278 10.69 26.72 -20.10
CA ALA A 278 11.42 27.07 -21.32
C ALA A 278 12.92 27.37 -21.17
N ASP A 279 13.74 26.32 -21.25
CA ASP A 279 14.92 26.39 -22.10
C ASP A 279 14.65 25.48 -23.30
N GLU A 280 14.56 26.14 -24.46
CA GLU A 280 14.73 25.54 -25.78
C GLU A 280 16.07 24.78 -25.82
N ASP A 281 16.06 23.63 -26.50
CA ASP A 281 17.23 22.90 -26.99
C ASP A 281 18.29 22.46 -25.95
N SER A 282 18.33 21.17 -25.60
CA SER A 282 19.20 20.14 -26.24
C SER A 282 20.25 19.61 -25.24
N PRO A 283 20.93 18.46 -25.48
CA PRO A 283 20.89 17.57 -26.64
C PRO A 283 20.31 16.17 -26.39
#